data_AF-A9X3H7-F1
#
_entry.id   AF-A9X3H7-F1
#
_cell.length_a   1.000
_cell.length_b   1.000
_cell.length_c   1.000
_cell.angle_alpha   90.00
_cell.angle_beta   90.00
_cell.angle_gamma   90.00
#
_symmetry.space_group_name_H-M   'P 1'
#
loop_
_entity.id
_entity.type
_entity.pdbx_description
1 polymer ?
#
loop_
_entity_poly.entity_id
_entity_poly.type
_entity_poly.pdbx_seq_one_letter_code
_entity_poly.pdbx_strand_id
1 'polypeptide(L)'
;MNQIPMQYFNLAEENYSKYGLSVIQLIQIGKFYELWHEPDTSSRQQVYSQAELLVESSIRSRSLGAIPPIEQVASLLDMRIISPGKRSLLQMGFPIYSLTTHLSTLLDKGWTIIVIDELVTGKSGPKQRAVSQVYSPSCNLEDCSELSYVLSIYFSQDDSLGITLFSAMNGHSIIFPVSWTDRDKVIRLLISYRIREIVIRADSGVSSNILINKIYNLLIGWNLFPSEPNAKIEVMGETLANLPC
;
A
#
# COMPACT_ATOMS: atom_id res chain seq x y z
N MET A 1 2.55 -31.32 5.71
CA MET A 1 2.69 -29.95 5.16
C MET A 1 2.76 -28.99 6.33
N ASN A 2 3.73 -28.07 6.37
CA ASN A 2 3.73 -27.01 7.39
C ASN A 2 2.45 -26.18 7.22
N GLN A 3 1.60 -26.14 8.24
CA GLN A 3 0.31 -25.44 8.19
C GLN A 3 0.49 -23.91 8.15
N ILE A 4 1.64 -23.41 8.60
CA ILE A 4 1.89 -21.98 8.74
C ILE A 4 2.09 -21.28 7.38
N PRO A 5 2.91 -21.78 6.43
CA PRO A 5 3.04 -21.15 5.09
C PRO A 5 1.72 -21.04 4.35
N MET A 6 0.91 -22.10 4.41
CA MET A 6 -0.40 -22.09 3.77
C MET A 6 -1.35 -21.09 4.43
N GLN A 7 -1.34 -20.99 5.77
CA GLN A 7 -2.11 -19.96 6.49
C GLN A 7 -1.66 -18.54 6.10
N TYR A 8 -0.35 -18.32 5.99
CA TYR A 8 0.23 -17.03 5.58
C TYR A 8 -0.25 -16.61 4.19
N PHE A 9 -0.12 -17.48 3.19
CA PHE A 9 -0.50 -17.15 1.82
C PHE A 9 -2.02 -17.02 1.64
N ASN A 10 -2.83 -17.79 2.37
CA ASN A 10 -4.28 -17.61 2.36
C ASN A 10 -4.70 -16.24 2.91
N LEU A 11 -4.08 -15.80 4.03
CA LEU A 11 -4.31 -14.46 4.57
C LEU A 11 -3.81 -13.38 3.61
N ALA A 12 -2.74 -13.66 2.87
CA ALA A 12 -2.19 -12.75 1.87
C ALA A 12 -3.18 -12.42 0.75
N GLU A 13 -3.84 -13.43 0.18
CA GLU A 13 -4.81 -13.20 -0.89
C GLU A 13 -5.99 -12.32 -0.43
N GLU A 14 -6.49 -12.56 0.79
CA GLU A 14 -7.55 -11.76 1.38
C GLU A 14 -7.09 -10.32 1.64
N ASN A 15 -5.91 -10.16 2.24
CA ASN A 15 -5.36 -8.87 2.60
C ASN A 15 -4.99 -8.02 1.38
N TYR A 16 -4.42 -8.62 0.33
CA TYR A 16 -4.12 -7.88 -0.90
C TYR A 16 -5.37 -7.36 -1.59
N SER A 17 -6.47 -8.11 -1.51
CA SER A 17 -7.76 -7.68 -2.05
C SER A 17 -8.37 -6.52 -1.26
N LYS A 18 -8.09 -6.44 0.05
CA LYS A 18 -8.63 -5.42 0.96
C LYS A 18 -7.80 -4.14 1.04
N TYR A 19 -6.47 -4.28 1.06
CA TYR A 19 -5.54 -3.19 1.39
C TYR A 19 -4.57 -2.80 0.27
N GLY A 20 -4.56 -3.54 -0.83
CA GLY A 20 -3.76 -3.24 -2.01
C GLY A 20 -2.54 -4.15 -2.14
N LEU A 21 -1.72 -3.89 -3.15
CA LEU A 21 -0.55 -4.70 -3.49
C LEU A 21 0.72 -4.20 -2.81
N SER A 22 0.73 -2.95 -2.34
CA SER A 22 1.81 -2.27 -1.62
C SER A 22 1.75 -2.58 -0.13
N VAL A 23 1.45 -3.84 0.15
CA VAL A 23 1.21 -4.35 1.49
C VAL A 23 2.32 -5.32 1.85
N ILE A 24 2.90 -5.14 3.03
CA ILE A 24 3.83 -6.08 3.66
C ILE A 24 3.10 -6.76 4.80
N GLN A 25 3.14 -8.08 4.84
CA GLN A 25 2.50 -8.85 5.89
C GLN A 25 3.54 -9.48 6.80
N LEU A 26 3.44 -9.15 8.07
CA LEU A 26 4.28 -9.63 9.15
C LEU A 26 3.47 -10.62 9.98
N ILE A 27 3.85 -11.91 9.93
CA ILE A 27 3.19 -12.95 10.70
C ILE A 27 3.98 -13.30 11.94
N GLN A 28 3.34 -13.30 13.09
CA GLN A 28 3.96 -13.69 14.34
C GLN A 28 4.16 -15.20 14.38
N ILE A 29 5.41 -15.61 14.63
CA ILE A 29 5.80 -17.00 14.89
C ILE A 29 6.66 -17.00 16.16
N GLY A 30 6.03 -17.40 17.27
CA GLY A 30 6.66 -17.33 18.59
C GLY A 30 7.04 -15.89 18.99
N LYS A 31 8.34 -15.60 19.05
CA LYS A 31 8.89 -14.28 19.44
C LYS A 31 9.41 -13.45 18.26
N PHE A 32 9.08 -13.85 17.03
CA PHE A 32 9.49 -13.17 15.81
C PHE A 32 8.29 -12.80 14.96
N TYR A 33 8.39 -11.67 14.26
CA TYR A 33 7.61 -11.40 13.06
C TYR A 33 8.38 -11.90 11.86
N GLU A 34 7.70 -12.63 10.98
CA GLU A 34 8.28 -13.19 9.77
C GLU A 34 7.54 -12.69 8.52
N LEU A 35 8.28 -12.56 7.43
CA LEU A 35 7.81 -12.20 6.09
C LEU A 35 8.27 -13.29 5.13
N TRP A 36 7.33 -13.88 4.39
CA TRP A 36 7.60 -14.99 3.49
C TRP A 36 7.21 -14.64 2.06
N HIS A 37 7.97 -15.17 1.09
CA HIS A 37 7.76 -14.94 -0.33
C HIS A 37 8.06 -16.21 -1.11
N GLU A 38 7.16 -16.60 -2.00
CA GLU A 38 7.37 -17.71 -2.93
C GLU A 38 7.83 -17.13 -4.29
N PRO A 39 9.12 -17.32 -4.67
CA PRO A 39 9.61 -16.87 -5.97
C PRO A 39 8.92 -17.66 -7.08
N ASP A 40 8.83 -17.04 -8.26
CA ASP A 40 8.20 -17.60 -9.47
C ASP A 40 6.67 -17.75 -9.43
N THR A 41 6.00 -17.38 -8.34
CA THR A 41 4.57 -17.07 -8.42
C THR A 41 4.40 -15.78 -9.22
N SER A 42 3.53 -15.79 -10.23
CA SER A 42 3.10 -14.56 -10.92
C SER A 42 2.33 -13.71 -9.94
N SER A 43 3.05 -13.05 -9.05
CA SER A 43 2.49 -12.17 -8.05
C SER A 43 1.66 -11.13 -8.80
N ARG A 44 0.42 -10.92 -8.35
CA ARG A 44 -0.40 -9.81 -8.86
C ARG A 44 0.31 -8.46 -8.72
N GLN A 45 1.37 -8.39 -7.90
CA GLN A 45 2.31 -7.27 -7.77
C GLN A 45 3.03 -6.91 -9.07
N GLN A 46 3.23 -7.84 -10.01
CA GLN A 46 3.77 -7.51 -11.34
C GLN A 46 2.81 -6.67 -12.20
N VAL A 47 1.51 -6.66 -11.87
CA VAL A 47 0.46 -6.09 -12.75
C VAL A 47 0.26 -4.58 -12.53
N TYR A 48 0.77 -4.01 -11.43
CA TYR A 48 0.56 -2.59 -11.10
C TYR A 48 1.85 -1.76 -11.06
N SER A 49 2.93 -2.22 -11.71
CA SER A 49 4.05 -1.35 -12.10
C SER A 49 3.64 -0.42 -13.27
N GLN A 50 2.52 0.31 -13.14
CA GLN A 50 2.10 1.34 -14.09
C GLN A 50 2.90 2.65 -13.96
N ALA A 51 4.11 2.59 -13.41
CA ALA A 51 5.14 3.58 -13.74
C ALA A 51 5.62 3.43 -15.21
N GLU A 52 5.31 2.31 -15.89
CA GLU A 52 5.58 2.14 -17.33
C GLU A 52 4.61 2.89 -18.25
N LEU A 53 3.43 3.35 -17.78
CA LEU A 53 2.49 4.12 -18.62
C LEU A 53 2.97 5.54 -18.99
N LEU A 54 4.05 6.03 -18.37
CA LEU A 54 4.64 7.34 -18.68
C LEU A 54 5.96 7.25 -19.46
N VAL A 55 6.49 6.05 -19.71
CA VAL A 55 7.77 5.85 -20.43
C VAL A 55 7.53 5.15 -21.77
N GLU A 56 6.55 5.60 -22.53
CA GLU A 56 6.37 5.17 -23.92
C GLU A 56 7.38 5.82 -24.89
N SER A 57 8.39 6.54 -24.38
CA SER A 57 9.52 6.93 -25.20
C SER A 57 10.83 6.94 -24.42
N SER A 58 11.79 6.22 -24.99
CA SER A 58 13.21 6.16 -24.66
C SER A 58 13.67 5.05 -23.71
N ILE A 59 14.41 4.15 -24.36
CA ILE A 59 15.40 3.20 -23.84
C ILE A 59 14.83 1.84 -23.45
N ARG A 60 15.12 0.88 -24.33
CA ARG A 60 15.26 -0.56 -24.07
C ARG A 60 16.03 -0.79 -22.76
N SER A 61 15.35 -0.74 -21.63
CA SER A 61 15.82 -1.38 -20.41
C SER A 61 15.19 -2.78 -20.40
N ARG A 62 16.05 -3.79 -20.50
CA ARG A 62 15.74 -5.20 -20.27
C ARG A 62 14.79 -5.27 -19.07
N SER A 63 13.61 -5.88 -19.24
CA SER A 63 12.67 -6.31 -18.18
C SER A 63 13.42 -6.57 -16.87
N LEU A 64 13.53 -5.52 -16.05
CA LEU A 64 14.09 -5.59 -14.71
C LEU A 64 12.89 -6.03 -13.90
N GLY A 65 12.71 -7.35 -13.78
CA GLY A 65 11.68 -7.92 -12.94
C GLY A 65 11.69 -7.17 -11.61
N ALA A 66 10.57 -6.54 -11.26
CA ALA A 66 10.47 -5.71 -10.07
C ALA A 66 11.03 -6.49 -8.87
N ILE A 67 12.00 -5.90 -8.17
CA ILE A 67 12.61 -6.49 -6.97
C ILE A 67 11.48 -6.91 -6.03
N PRO A 68 11.38 -8.17 -5.60
CA PRO A 68 10.26 -8.62 -4.80
C PRO A 68 10.21 -7.86 -3.47
N PRO A 69 9.02 -7.64 -2.88
CA PRO A 69 8.88 -6.85 -1.66
C PRO A 69 9.75 -7.35 -0.51
N ILE A 70 9.99 -8.67 -0.42
CA ILE A 70 10.87 -9.25 0.61
C ILE A 70 12.32 -8.77 0.50
N GLU A 71 12.84 -8.61 -0.72
CA GLU A 71 14.20 -8.10 -0.98
C GLU A 71 14.30 -6.61 -0.69
N GLN A 72 13.25 -5.86 -1.04
CA GLN A 72 13.17 -4.42 -0.71
C GLN A 72 13.15 -4.21 0.81
N VAL A 73 12.29 -4.94 1.53
CA VAL A 73 12.18 -4.86 3.00
C VAL A 73 13.48 -5.31 3.66
N ALA A 74 14.07 -6.42 3.20
CA ALA A 74 15.34 -6.91 3.73
C ALA A 74 16.46 -5.88 3.55
N SER A 75 16.54 -5.23 2.38
CA SER A 75 17.52 -4.17 2.14
C SER A 75 17.26 -2.92 2.98
N LEU A 76 15.99 -2.53 3.20
CA LEU A 76 15.63 -1.36 3.99
C LEU A 76 15.93 -1.55 5.48
N LEU A 77 15.76 -2.77 5.98
CA LEU A 77 15.93 -3.10 7.39
C LEU A 77 17.30 -3.72 7.71
N ASP A 78 18.19 -3.83 6.72
CA ASP A 78 19.49 -4.52 6.81
C ASP A 78 19.36 -5.96 7.38
N MET A 79 18.41 -6.71 6.82
CA MET A 79 18.08 -8.07 7.25
C MET A 79 18.51 -9.10 6.22
N ARG A 80 18.87 -10.28 6.72
CA ARG A 80 19.24 -11.42 5.88
C ARG A 80 18.01 -12.22 5.48
N ILE A 81 17.87 -12.50 4.18
CA ILE A 81 16.92 -13.47 3.67
C ILE A 81 17.51 -14.88 3.78
N ILE A 82 16.72 -15.81 4.27
CA ILE A 82 17.03 -17.23 4.35
C ILE A 82 16.05 -18.02 3.48
N SER A 83 16.50 -19.17 2.98
CA SER A 83 15.65 -20.09 2.22
C SER A 83 15.50 -21.43 2.98
N PRO A 84 14.48 -21.60 3.83
CA PRO A 84 14.28 -22.81 4.61
C PRO A 84 13.79 -23.98 3.72
N GLY A 85 14.70 -24.89 3.34
CA GLY A 85 14.35 -26.21 2.81
C GLY A 85 14.42 -26.36 1.28
N LYS A 86 13.79 -27.42 0.75
CA LYS A 86 13.86 -27.83 -0.68
C LYS A 86 12.92 -27.05 -1.61
N ARG A 87 11.90 -26.37 -1.07
CA ARG A 87 11.07 -25.44 -1.84
C ARG A 87 11.74 -24.08 -1.75
N SER A 88 11.76 -23.35 -2.85
CA SER A 88 12.41 -22.04 -3.00
C SER A 88 11.78 -20.92 -2.17
N LEU A 89 11.12 -21.20 -1.04
CA LEU A 89 10.51 -20.17 -0.19
C LEU A 89 11.59 -19.27 0.41
N LEU A 90 11.45 -17.96 0.20
CA LEU A 90 12.25 -16.94 0.86
C LEU A 90 11.58 -16.53 2.17
N GLN A 91 12.38 -16.38 3.21
CA GLN A 91 11.95 -15.97 4.54
C GLN A 91 12.91 -14.90 5.08
N MET A 92 12.36 -13.89 5.74
CA MET A 92 13.08 -13.02 6.66
C MET A 92 12.24 -12.76 7.90
N GLY A 93 12.83 -12.19 8.95
CA GLY A 93 12.08 -11.83 10.14
C GLY A 93 12.93 -11.14 11.19
N PHE A 94 12.26 -10.62 12.21
CA PHE A 94 12.88 -9.89 13.31
C PHE A 94 12.11 -10.08 14.63
N PRO A 95 12.73 -9.83 15.79
CA PRO A 95 12.07 -10.00 17.08
C PRO A 95 10.86 -9.07 17.24
N ILE A 96 9.80 -9.56 17.89
CA ILE A 96 8.54 -8.79 18.06
C ILE A 96 8.72 -7.41 18.70
N TYR A 97 9.69 -7.26 19.60
CA TYR A 97 9.94 -6.00 20.31
C TYR A 97 10.56 -4.91 19.40
N SER A 98 11.07 -5.27 18.23
CA SER A 98 11.66 -4.34 17.27
C SER A 98 10.64 -3.78 16.26
N LEU A 99 9.36 -4.18 16.36
CA LEU A 99 8.32 -3.80 15.41
C LEU A 99 8.21 -2.28 15.26
N THR A 100 8.10 -1.54 16.35
CA THR A 100 7.91 -0.07 16.33
C THR A 100 9.06 0.65 15.61
N THR A 101 10.30 0.23 15.87
CA THR A 101 11.50 0.76 15.19
C THR A 101 11.50 0.50 13.68
N HIS A 102 11.02 -0.66 13.24
CA HIS A 102 11.00 -1.00 11.82
C HIS A 102 9.78 -0.40 11.10
N LEU A 103 8.67 -0.17 11.79
CA LEU A 103 7.46 0.42 11.22
C LEU A 103 7.73 1.79 10.60
N SER A 104 8.40 2.70 11.31
CA SER A 104 8.69 4.05 10.78
C SER A 104 9.45 3.99 9.45
N THR A 105 10.50 3.17 9.39
CA THR A 105 11.33 2.98 8.19
C THR A 105 10.53 2.47 7.00
N LEU A 106 9.60 1.52 7.23
CA LEU A 106 8.79 0.96 6.16
C LEU A 106 7.67 1.91 5.72
N LEU A 107 7.02 2.59 6.67
CA LEU A 107 5.93 3.52 6.42
C LEU A 107 6.42 4.78 5.68
N ASP A 108 7.63 5.26 5.99
CA ASP A 108 8.28 6.36 5.27
C ASP A 108 8.61 6.00 3.81
N LYS A 109 8.70 4.70 3.49
CA LYS A 109 8.83 4.19 2.11
C LYS A 109 7.49 3.90 1.45
N GLY A 110 6.38 4.31 2.06
CA GLY A 110 5.04 4.18 1.49
C GLY A 110 4.48 2.75 1.52
N TRP A 111 5.01 1.87 2.37
CA TRP A 111 4.45 0.53 2.55
C TRP A 111 3.29 0.55 3.56
N THR A 112 2.23 -0.19 3.26
CA THR A 112 1.19 -0.53 4.24
C THR A 112 1.60 -1.82 4.94
N ILE A 113 1.65 -1.82 6.28
CA ILE A 113 2.11 -2.96 7.07
C ILE A 113 0.93 -3.62 7.77
N ILE A 114 0.75 -4.91 7.54
CA ILE A 114 -0.26 -5.72 8.23
C ILE A 114 0.44 -6.61 9.24
N VAL A 115 0.05 -6.47 10.50
CA VAL A 115 0.56 -7.28 11.60
C VAL A 115 -0.45 -8.36 11.92
N ILE A 116 0.02 -9.60 11.94
CA ILE A 116 -0.78 -10.80 12.19
C ILE A 116 -0.23 -11.48 13.44
N ASP A 117 -0.97 -11.41 14.54
CA ASP A 117 -0.52 -11.95 15.83
C ASP A 117 -1.05 -13.36 16.09
N GLU A 118 -0.32 -14.10 16.93
CA GLU A 118 -0.77 -15.40 17.45
C GLU A 118 -1.84 -15.19 18.52
N LEU A 119 -3.04 -15.75 18.29
CA LEU A 119 -4.11 -15.74 19.27
C LEU A 119 -3.83 -16.76 20.37
N VAL A 120 -3.92 -16.32 21.63
CA VAL A 120 -3.81 -17.20 22.80
C VAL A 120 -5.07 -18.06 22.90
N THR A 121 -5.07 -19.19 22.18
CA THR A 121 -6.14 -20.18 22.27
C THR A 121 -5.67 -21.24 23.25
N GLY A 122 -6.29 -21.34 24.43
CA GLY A 122 -5.94 -22.36 25.45
C GLY A 122 -6.25 -23.81 25.05
N LYS A 123 -6.27 -24.12 23.74
CA LYS A 123 -6.61 -25.42 23.15
C LYS A 123 -5.35 -26.04 22.54
N SER A 124 -5.21 -27.37 22.62
CA SER A 124 -4.13 -28.06 21.92
C SER A 124 -4.41 -28.08 20.41
N GLY A 125 -3.54 -27.48 19.60
CA GLY A 125 -3.69 -27.41 18.15
C GLY A 125 -2.77 -26.36 17.54
N PRO A 126 -2.81 -26.18 16.21
CA PRO A 126 -2.11 -25.06 15.57
C PRO A 126 -2.63 -23.75 16.13
N LYS A 127 -1.70 -22.86 16.52
CA LYS A 127 -2.04 -21.54 17.01
C LYS A 127 -2.83 -20.79 15.95
N GLN A 128 -3.98 -20.25 16.34
CA GLN A 128 -4.76 -19.37 15.47
C GLN A 128 -4.02 -18.04 15.32
N ARG A 129 -4.20 -17.39 14.19
CA ARG A 129 -3.59 -16.09 13.89
C ARG A 129 -4.62 -15.21 13.24
N ALA A 130 -4.62 -13.93 13.60
CA ALA A 130 -5.52 -12.94 13.05
C ALA A 130 -4.78 -11.63 12.85
N VAL A 131 -5.25 -10.83 11.88
CA VAL A 131 -4.78 -9.45 11.71
C VAL A 131 -5.10 -8.70 12.99
N SER A 132 -4.05 -8.24 13.68
CA SER A 132 -4.19 -7.44 14.89
C SER A 132 -4.24 -5.95 14.55
N GLN A 133 -3.38 -5.50 13.64
CA GLN A 133 -3.21 -4.10 13.29
C GLN A 133 -2.82 -3.93 11.82
N VAL A 134 -3.22 -2.79 11.25
CA VAL A 134 -2.83 -2.34 9.92
C VAL A 134 -2.29 -0.92 10.04
N TYR A 135 -1.07 -0.72 9.58
CA TYR A 135 -0.38 0.56 9.58
C TYR A 135 -0.29 1.08 8.15
N SER A 136 -0.88 2.24 7.89
CA SER A 136 -0.70 2.96 6.63
C SER A 136 0.24 4.16 6.82
N PRO A 137 0.87 4.68 5.75
CA PRO A 137 1.83 5.78 5.84
C PRO A 137 1.35 7.04 6.57
N SER A 138 0.03 7.28 6.62
CA SER A 138 -0.57 8.43 7.31
C SER A 138 -1.12 8.12 8.71
N CYS A 139 -1.14 6.85 9.11
CA CYS A 139 -1.77 6.39 10.36
C CYS A 139 -0.76 5.94 11.42
N ASN A 140 0.52 6.32 11.30
CA ASN A 140 1.51 6.03 12.34
C ASN A 140 1.37 7.01 13.52
N LEU A 141 0.88 6.54 14.66
CA LEU A 141 0.67 7.38 15.84
C LEU A 141 1.93 7.58 16.67
N GLU A 142 2.95 6.72 16.53
CA GLU A 142 4.10 6.68 17.43
C GLU A 142 5.28 7.57 16.99
N ASP A 143 5.33 7.99 15.73
CA ASP A 143 6.52 8.67 15.16
C ASP A 143 6.14 9.94 14.40
N CYS A 144 5.69 10.98 15.12
CA CYS A 144 5.25 12.22 14.47
C CYS A 144 5.69 13.47 15.22
N SER A 145 6.72 14.12 14.67
CA SER A 145 7.03 15.53 14.93
C SER A 145 6.04 16.49 14.25
N GLU A 146 5.34 16.03 13.22
CA GLU A 146 4.41 16.81 12.40
C GLU A 146 3.11 16.03 12.12
N LEU A 147 1.99 16.75 11.94
CA LEU A 147 0.70 16.14 11.63
C LEU A 147 0.63 15.69 10.17
N SER A 148 0.45 14.39 9.94
CA SER A 148 0.17 13.82 8.63
C SER A 148 -1.32 13.73 8.33
N TYR A 149 -1.67 13.93 7.05
CA TYR A 149 -3.05 13.88 6.58
C TYR A 149 -3.23 12.82 5.49
N VAL A 150 -4.38 12.15 5.54
CA VAL A 150 -4.97 11.38 4.44
C VAL A 150 -5.87 12.31 3.64
N LEU A 151 -5.69 12.35 2.33
CA LEU A 151 -6.57 13.04 1.41
C LEU A 151 -7.51 12.03 0.74
N SER A 152 -8.81 12.13 0.98
CA SER A 152 -9.82 11.38 0.23
C SER A 152 -10.42 12.28 -0.85
N ILE A 153 -10.40 11.82 -2.10
CA ILE A 153 -11.05 12.50 -3.24
C ILE A 153 -12.15 11.60 -3.78
N TYR A 154 -13.35 12.14 -3.86
CA TYR A 154 -14.50 11.49 -4.46
C TYR A 154 -14.92 12.23 -5.73
N PHE A 155 -15.01 11.51 -6.84
CA PHE A 155 -15.48 12.02 -8.13
C PHE A 155 -16.94 11.62 -8.34
N SER A 156 -17.81 12.61 -8.40
CA SER A 156 -19.21 12.45 -8.75
C SER A 156 -19.44 12.57 -10.26
N GLN A 157 -20.55 12.04 -10.75
CA GLN A 157 -20.95 12.10 -12.16
C GLN A 157 -21.20 13.53 -12.66
N ASP A 158 -21.62 14.45 -11.77
CA ASP A 158 -21.97 15.84 -12.13
C ASP A 158 -20.76 16.79 -12.19
N ASP A 159 -19.55 16.27 -12.47
CA ASP A 159 -18.28 16.99 -12.40
C ASP A 159 -18.10 17.75 -11.06
N SER A 160 -18.61 17.16 -9.97
CA SER A 160 -18.36 17.61 -8.60
C SER A 160 -17.34 16.72 -7.90
N LEU A 161 -16.51 17.34 -7.07
CA LEU A 161 -15.44 16.74 -6.30
C LEU A 161 -15.78 16.85 -4.80
N GLY A 162 -15.81 15.72 -4.11
CA GLY A 162 -15.78 15.68 -2.66
C GLY A 162 -14.35 15.50 -2.18
N ILE A 163 -13.77 16.49 -1.51
CA ILE A 163 -12.40 16.40 -0.99
C ILE A 163 -12.45 16.41 0.53
N THR A 164 -11.87 15.40 1.15
CA THR A 164 -11.76 15.29 2.61
C THR A 164 -10.30 15.16 3.02
N LEU A 165 -9.86 16.00 3.95
CA LEU A 165 -8.59 15.88 4.65
C LEU A 165 -8.84 15.33 6.04
N PHE A 166 -8.12 14.28 6.44
CA PHE A 166 -8.25 13.69 7.76
C PHE A 166 -6.89 13.37 8.37
N SER A 167 -6.70 13.72 9.65
CA SER A 167 -5.53 13.33 10.44
C SER A 167 -5.97 12.35 11.53
N ALA A 168 -5.46 11.11 11.45
CA ALA A 168 -5.73 10.07 12.45
C ALA A 168 -5.14 10.41 13.83
N MET A 169 -4.09 11.24 13.85
CA MET A 169 -3.37 11.60 15.07
C MET A 169 -4.19 12.42 16.06
N ASN A 170 -4.97 13.37 15.56
CA ASN A 170 -5.72 14.33 16.38
C ASN A 170 -7.23 14.36 16.05
N GLY A 171 -7.67 13.52 15.11
CA GLY A 171 -9.06 13.48 14.65
C GLY A 171 -9.48 14.70 13.82
N HIS A 172 -8.55 15.57 13.43
CA HIS A 172 -8.85 16.76 12.65
C HIS A 172 -9.32 16.37 11.24
N SER A 173 -10.52 16.83 10.87
CA SER A 173 -11.14 16.52 9.59
C SER A 173 -11.67 17.80 8.94
N ILE A 174 -11.45 17.96 7.64
CA ILE A 174 -12.02 19.04 6.85
C ILE A 174 -12.59 18.48 5.56
N ILE A 175 -13.79 18.94 5.19
CA ILE A 175 -14.53 18.46 4.03
C ILE A 175 -14.86 19.64 3.13
N PHE A 176 -14.56 19.51 1.84
CA PHE A 176 -14.82 20.50 0.79
C PHE A 176 -15.60 19.87 -0.36
N PRO A 177 -16.87 20.25 -0.58
CA PRO A 177 -17.54 20.02 -1.84
C PRO A 177 -17.13 21.11 -2.83
N VAL A 178 -16.53 20.73 -3.97
CA VAL A 178 -16.01 21.67 -4.97
C VAL A 178 -16.42 21.23 -6.37
N SER A 179 -16.84 22.19 -7.20
CA SER A 179 -17.05 21.93 -8.63
C SER A 179 -15.70 21.76 -9.34
N TRP A 180 -15.62 20.88 -10.34
CA TRP A 180 -14.39 20.67 -11.13
C TRP A 180 -13.76 21.96 -11.68
N THR A 181 -14.57 22.97 -12.00
CA THR A 181 -14.09 24.28 -12.48
C THR A 181 -13.32 25.07 -11.43
N ASP A 182 -13.66 24.87 -10.16
CA ASP A 182 -13.10 25.59 -9.01
C ASP A 182 -12.02 24.80 -8.26
N ARG A 183 -11.60 23.67 -8.83
CA ARG A 183 -10.62 22.74 -8.24
C ARG A 183 -9.32 23.42 -7.79
N ASP A 184 -8.86 24.45 -8.52
CA ASP A 184 -7.61 25.14 -8.22
C ASP A 184 -7.65 25.95 -6.92
N LYS A 185 -8.85 26.33 -6.45
CA LYS A 185 -9.02 27.02 -5.17
C LYS A 185 -8.65 26.12 -3.99
N VAL A 186 -8.94 24.81 -4.10
CA VAL A 186 -8.67 23.83 -3.04
C VAL A 186 -7.18 23.49 -2.98
N ILE A 187 -6.47 23.44 -4.11
CA ILE A 187 -5.03 23.15 -4.16
C ILE A 187 -4.25 24.07 -3.22
N ARG A 188 -4.53 25.38 -3.28
CA ARG A 188 -3.83 26.37 -2.45
C ARG A 188 -3.94 26.06 -0.97
N LEU A 189 -5.07 25.51 -0.56
CA LEU A 189 -5.28 25.04 0.80
C LEU A 189 -4.53 23.73 1.05
N LEU A 190 -4.62 22.75 0.14
CA LEU A 190 -3.95 21.45 0.27
C LEU A 190 -2.44 21.57 0.42
N ILE A 191 -1.79 22.55 -0.25
CA ILE A 191 -0.35 22.81 -0.15
C ILE A 191 0.10 23.10 1.30
N SER A 192 -0.80 23.60 2.15
CA SER A 192 -0.49 23.89 3.56
C SER A 192 -0.50 22.63 4.44
N TYR A 193 -0.95 21.48 3.92
CA TYR A 193 -1.08 20.23 4.67
C TYR A 193 -0.06 19.20 4.19
N ARG A 194 0.53 18.45 5.14
CA ARG A 194 1.41 17.33 4.84
C ARG A 194 0.60 16.09 4.52
N ILE A 195 0.26 15.92 3.25
CA ILE A 195 -0.49 14.76 2.76
C ILE A 195 0.49 13.61 2.51
N ARG A 196 0.29 12.47 3.17
CA ARG A 196 1.14 11.27 3.01
C ARG A 196 0.45 10.12 2.28
N GLU A 197 -0.88 10.17 2.17
CA GLU A 197 -1.70 9.13 1.55
C GLU A 197 -2.90 9.77 0.87
N ILE A 198 -3.23 9.29 -0.34
CA ILE A 198 -4.37 9.77 -1.11
C ILE A 198 -5.26 8.58 -1.46
N VAL A 199 -6.53 8.65 -1.05
CA VAL A 199 -7.55 7.66 -1.37
C VAL A 199 -8.49 8.27 -2.40
N ILE A 200 -8.63 7.64 -3.57
CA ILE A 200 -9.47 8.15 -4.64
C ILE A 200 -10.60 7.18 -4.90
N ARG A 201 -11.83 7.69 -4.87
CA ARG A 201 -13.04 6.96 -5.22
C ARG A 201 -13.75 7.67 -6.36
N ALA A 202 -14.31 6.90 -7.27
CA ALA A 202 -15.11 7.40 -8.37
C ALA A 202 -16.35 6.54 -8.59
N ASP A 203 -17.45 7.17 -9.01
CA ASP A 203 -18.65 6.46 -9.39
C ASP A 203 -18.47 5.68 -10.70
N SER A 204 -19.03 4.47 -10.74
CA SER A 204 -18.90 3.48 -11.81
C SER A 204 -19.57 3.85 -13.16
N GLY A 205 -20.15 5.05 -13.28
CA GLY A 205 -20.87 5.50 -14.48
C GLY A 205 -19.97 6.10 -15.57
N VAL A 206 -18.72 6.43 -15.26
CA VAL A 206 -17.79 7.09 -16.20
C VAL A 206 -16.84 6.05 -16.77
N SER A 207 -16.63 6.03 -18.09
CA SER A 207 -15.66 5.16 -18.75
C SER A 207 -14.30 5.25 -18.04
N SER A 208 -13.84 4.12 -17.51
CA SER A 208 -12.68 4.00 -16.61
C SER A 208 -11.44 4.75 -17.12
N ASN A 209 -11.14 4.69 -18.42
CA ASN A 209 -9.97 5.35 -19.01
C ASN A 209 -10.03 6.89 -18.96
N ILE A 210 -11.20 7.50 -19.18
CA ILE A 210 -11.34 8.97 -19.12
C ILE A 210 -11.17 9.45 -17.69
N LEU A 211 -11.72 8.70 -16.73
CA LEU A 211 -11.66 9.04 -15.32
C LEU A 211 -10.24 8.87 -14.75
N ILE A 212 -9.53 7.82 -15.15
CA ILE A 212 -8.11 7.61 -14.82
C ILE A 212 -7.26 8.77 -15.34
N ASN A 213 -7.40 9.15 -16.61
CA ASN A 213 -6.66 10.29 -17.17
C ASN A 213 -7.00 11.62 -16.47
N LYS A 214 -8.28 11.85 -16.09
CA LYS A 214 -8.68 13.00 -15.28
C LYS A 214 -7.97 13.00 -13.91
N ILE A 215 -7.90 11.85 -13.24
CA ILE A 215 -7.20 11.70 -11.95
C ILE A 215 -5.71 11.98 -12.10
N TYR A 216 -5.04 11.37 -13.07
CA TYR A 216 -3.59 11.58 -13.30
C TYR A 216 -3.28 13.04 -13.57
N ASN A 217 -4.02 13.67 -14.50
CA ASN A 217 -3.85 15.09 -14.80
C ASN A 217 -4.11 15.98 -13.59
N LEU A 218 -5.08 15.62 -12.73
CA LEU A 218 -5.36 16.32 -11.49
C LEU A 218 -4.18 16.23 -10.52
N LEU A 219 -3.71 15.01 -10.22
CA LEU A 219 -2.63 14.78 -9.27
C LEU A 219 -1.31 15.41 -9.72
N ILE A 220 -0.99 15.33 -11.03
CA ILE A 220 0.17 16.00 -11.63
C ILE A 220 0.00 17.52 -11.54
N GLY A 221 -1.16 18.05 -11.96
CA GLY A 221 -1.42 19.49 -11.92
C GLY A 221 -1.40 20.08 -10.52
N TRP A 222 -1.73 19.28 -9.51
CA TRP A 222 -1.71 19.68 -8.09
C TRP A 222 -0.33 19.51 -7.44
N ASN A 223 0.66 18.98 -8.17
CA ASN A 223 1.96 18.62 -7.61
C ASN A 223 1.86 17.71 -6.37
N LEU A 224 0.77 16.92 -6.29
CA LEU A 224 0.58 15.89 -5.26
C LEU A 224 1.20 14.56 -5.66
N PHE A 225 1.55 14.42 -6.94
CA PHE A 225 2.55 13.46 -7.35
C PHE A 225 3.90 13.91 -6.80
N PRO A 226 4.55 13.14 -5.93
CA PRO A 226 5.85 13.53 -5.44
C PRO A 226 6.86 13.52 -6.59
N SER A 227 7.81 14.46 -6.54
CA SER A 227 9.05 14.40 -7.31
C SER A 227 9.95 13.24 -6.88
N GLU A 228 9.62 12.57 -5.77
CA GLU A 228 10.30 11.37 -5.28
C GLU A 228 9.67 10.09 -5.86
N PRO A 229 10.48 9.07 -6.20
CA PRO A 229 10.01 7.81 -6.80
C PRO A 229 9.21 6.90 -5.84
N ASN A 230 8.86 7.38 -4.64
CA ASN A 230 8.24 6.58 -3.58
C ASN A 230 6.71 6.56 -3.65
N ALA A 231 6.06 7.36 -4.51
CA ALA A 231 4.62 7.27 -4.71
C ALA A 231 4.25 5.98 -5.43
N LYS A 232 3.38 5.20 -4.80
CA LYS A 232 2.75 4.01 -5.40
C LYS A 232 1.29 4.32 -5.66
N ILE A 233 0.85 4.07 -6.90
CA ILE A 233 -0.56 4.18 -7.27
C ILE A 233 -1.13 2.78 -7.36
N GLU A 234 -2.19 2.55 -6.60
CA GLU A 234 -2.91 1.29 -6.61
C GLU A 234 -4.37 1.57 -6.93
N VAL A 235 -4.87 0.88 -7.95
CA VAL A 235 -6.27 0.97 -8.35
C VAL A 235 -6.98 -0.23 -7.74
N MET A 236 -7.90 0.01 -6.81
CA MET A 236 -8.67 -1.03 -6.12
C MET A 236 -10.14 -0.95 -6.55
N GLY A 237 -10.71 -2.07 -6.99
CA GLY A 237 -12.08 -2.13 -7.51
C GLY A 237 -12.30 -3.31 -8.47
N GLU A 238 -13.54 -3.50 -8.94
CA GLU A 238 -13.90 -4.61 -9.83
C GLU A 238 -12.94 -4.71 -11.01
N THR A 239 -12.44 -5.95 -11.19
CA THR A 239 -11.53 -6.37 -12.24
C THR A 239 -11.72 -5.59 -13.53
N LEU A 240 -10.69 -4.85 -13.96
CA LEU A 240 -10.51 -4.55 -15.37
C LEU A 240 -10.36 -5.90 -16.10
N ALA A 241 -11.49 -6.53 -16.39
CA ALA A 241 -11.57 -7.78 -17.15
C ALA A 241 -11.15 -7.58 -18.62
N ASN A 242 -10.79 -6.37 -19.03
CA ASN A 242 -10.38 -6.04 -20.39
C ASN A 242 -9.29 -4.98 -20.38
N LEU A 243 -8.04 -5.41 -20.19
CA LEU A 243 -6.92 -4.76 -20.86
C LEU A 243 -6.47 -5.74 -21.95
N PRO A 244 -6.59 -5.39 -23.25
CA PRO A 244 -6.02 -6.22 -24.30
C PRO A 244 -4.50 -6.28 -24.13
N CYS A 245 -3.96 -7.50 -24.32
CA CYS A 245 -2.55 -7.84 -24.27
C CYS A 245 -1.66 -6.92 -25.14
#